data_AF-A0A3D5UPE4-F1
#
_entry.id   AF-A0A3D5UPE4-F1
#
_cell.length_a   1.000
_cell.length_b   1.000
_cell.length_c   1.000
_cell.angle_alpha   90.00
_cell.angle_beta   90.00
_cell.angle_gamma   90.00
#
_symmetry.space_group_name_H-M   'P 1'
#
loop_
_entity.id
_entity.type
_entity.pdbx_description
1 polymer ?
#
loop_
_entity_poly.entity_id
_entity_poly.type
_entity_poly.pdbx_seq_one_letter_code
_entity_poly.pdbx_strand_id
1 'polypeptide(L)'
;MKKSKLLVVSSALGILYSMYIFAHFTGALSTAGSDSELIGGAIATALVTPHIVLVVLAAIFNVLSAFQSKRGFALTSAILYVVGAIVFIPYAVFVIPMAILTFIGYAKLKKSVVQSNYQSQEE
;
A
#
# COMPACT_ATOMS: atom_id res chain seq x y z
N MET A 1 -6.92 22.13 10.10
CA MET A 1 -6.80 20.66 9.88
C MET A 1 -5.33 20.25 9.92
N LYS A 2 -4.80 19.75 11.06
CA LYS A 2 -3.43 19.23 11.12
C LYS A 2 -3.38 17.85 10.45
N LYS A 3 -3.15 17.81 9.13
CA LYS A 3 -3.00 16.55 8.39
C LYS A 3 -1.78 15.79 8.93
N SER A 4 -1.97 14.52 9.27
CA SER A 4 -0.91 13.70 9.87
C SER A 4 0.16 13.39 8.81
N LYS A 5 1.32 14.07 8.89
CA LYS A 5 2.43 13.96 7.92
C LYS A 5 2.83 12.51 7.58
N LEU A 6 2.68 11.60 8.55
CA LEU A 6 2.99 10.17 8.40
C LEU A 6 2.08 9.43 7.42
N LEU A 7 0.78 9.77 7.36
CA LEU A 7 -0.13 9.12 6.42
C LEU A 7 0.15 9.55 4.98
N VAL A 8 0.53 10.81 4.79
CA VAL A 8 0.91 11.33 3.47
C VAL A 8 2.21 10.69 2.97
N VAL A 9 3.19 10.49 3.85
CA VAL A 9 4.44 9.80 3.50
C VAL A 9 4.18 8.33 3.14
N SER A 10 3.34 7.63 3.92
CA SER A 10 2.95 6.24 3.62
C SER A 10 2.21 6.15 2.28
N SER A 11 1.29 7.06 1.99
CA SER A 11 0.55 7.04 0.73
C SER A 11 1.45 7.33 -0.48
N ALA A 12 2.41 8.26 -0.35
CA ALA A 12 3.38 8.55 -1.40
C ALA A 12 4.26 7.32 -1.69
N LEU A 13 4.73 6.63 -0.64
CA LEU A 13 5.55 5.42 -0.78
C LEU A 13 4.78 4.26 -1.42
N GLY A 14 3.50 4.09 -1.05
CA GLY A 14 2.62 3.09 -1.63
C GLY A 14 2.35 3.33 -3.12
N ILE A 15 2.07 4.58 -3.53
CA ILE A 15 1.89 4.93 -4.95
C ILE A 15 3.17 4.64 -5.75
N LEU A 16 4.33 5.06 -5.23
CA LEU A 16 5.61 4.91 -5.92
C LEU A 16 5.95 3.42 -6.10
N TYR A 17 5.69 2.60 -5.10
CA TYR A 17 5.88 1.16 -5.18
C TYR A 17 4.89 0.47 -6.14
N SER A 18 3.60 0.83 -6.09
CA SER A 18 2.61 0.32 -7.04
C SER A 18 2.98 0.63 -8.48
N MET A 19 3.49 1.84 -8.75
CA MET A 19 3.94 2.25 -10.07
C MET A 19 5.20 1.48 -10.50
N TYR A 20 6.15 1.26 -9.60
CA TYR A 20 7.35 0.45 -9.87
C TYR A 20 6.99 -1.01 -10.23
N ILE A 21 6.16 -1.68 -9.42
CA ILE A 21 5.84 -3.09 -9.63
C ILE A 21 5.06 -3.30 -10.93
N PHE A 22 4.18 -2.34 -11.27
CA PHE A 22 3.43 -2.35 -12.51
C PHE A 22 4.35 -2.18 -13.72
N ALA A 23 5.24 -1.19 -13.69
CA ALA A 23 6.20 -0.93 -14.77
C ALA A 23 7.23 -2.06 -14.94
N HIS A 24 7.68 -2.68 -13.85
CA HIS A 24 8.65 -3.77 -13.89
C HIS A 24 8.09 -5.01 -14.59
N PHE A 25 6.89 -5.46 -14.22
CA PHE A 25 6.29 -6.66 -14.82
C PHE A 25 5.77 -6.42 -16.24
N THR A 26 5.21 -5.24 -16.53
CA THR A 26 4.82 -4.90 -17.91
C THR A 26 6.02 -4.70 -18.83
N GLY A 27 7.08 -4.04 -18.33
CA GLY A 27 8.34 -3.85 -19.05
C GLY A 27 9.11 -5.16 -19.32
N ALA A 28 9.06 -6.11 -18.38
CA ALA A 28 9.65 -7.43 -18.55
C ALA A 28 8.97 -8.22 -19.68
N LEU A 29 7.64 -8.08 -19.84
CA LEU A 29 6.90 -8.75 -20.91
C LEU A 29 7.13 -8.08 -22.28
N SER A 30 7.27 -6.76 -22.33
CA SER A 30 7.46 -6.02 -23.60
C SER A 30 8.88 -6.11 -24.18
N THR A 31 9.86 -6.56 -23.40
CA THR A 31 11.28 -6.65 -23.81
C THR A 31 11.71 -8.09 -24.11
N ALA A 32 10.78 -9.07 -24.09
CA ALA A 32 11.10 -10.46 -24.36
C ALA A 32 11.61 -10.64 -25.82
N GLY A 33 12.79 -11.24 -25.98
CA GLY A 33 13.47 -11.40 -27.27
C GLY A 33 13.19 -12.75 -27.96
N SER A 34 12.63 -13.70 -27.23
CA SER A 34 12.33 -15.07 -27.69
C SER A 34 10.99 -15.60 -27.18
N ASP A 35 10.38 -16.54 -27.90
CA ASP A 35 9.09 -17.15 -27.52
C ASP A 35 9.14 -17.84 -26.15
N SER A 36 10.29 -18.43 -25.78
CA SER A 36 10.50 -19.04 -24.46
C SER A 36 10.55 -18.02 -23.33
N GLU A 37 11.18 -16.86 -23.54
CA GLU A 37 11.21 -15.77 -22.56
C GLU A 37 9.83 -15.14 -22.40
N LEU A 38 9.06 -15.04 -23.48
CA LEU A 38 7.70 -14.49 -23.46
C LEU A 38 6.75 -15.40 -22.67
N ILE A 39 6.83 -16.72 -22.87
CA ILE A 39 6.05 -17.69 -22.09
C ILE A 39 6.47 -17.68 -20.61
N GLY A 40 7.78 -17.68 -20.33
CA GLY A 40 8.28 -17.60 -18.95
C GLY A 40 7.87 -16.32 -18.23
N GLY A 41 7.95 -15.18 -18.92
CA GLY A 41 7.54 -13.86 -18.44
C GLY A 41 6.02 -13.77 -18.22
N ALA A 42 5.21 -14.37 -19.10
CA ALA A 42 3.77 -14.43 -18.95
C ALA A 42 3.34 -15.25 -17.73
N ILE A 43 3.97 -16.41 -17.49
CA ILE A 43 3.70 -17.24 -16.30
C ILE A 43 4.12 -16.52 -15.02
N ALA A 44 5.30 -15.88 -15.01
CA ALA A 44 5.74 -15.09 -13.86
C ALA A 44 4.81 -13.92 -13.57
N THR A 45 4.35 -13.22 -14.62
CA THR A 45 3.40 -12.10 -14.51
C THR A 45 2.05 -12.59 -13.98
N ALA A 46 1.52 -13.70 -14.49
CA ALA A 46 0.26 -14.27 -14.02
C ALA A 46 0.33 -14.66 -12.52
N LEU A 47 1.47 -15.18 -12.07
CA LEU A 47 1.66 -15.56 -10.66
C LEU A 47 1.76 -14.35 -9.71
N VAL A 48 2.38 -13.23 -10.15
CA VAL A 48 2.47 -12.01 -9.32
C VAL A 48 1.24 -11.10 -9.44
N THR A 49 0.45 -11.23 -10.52
CA THR A 49 -0.74 -10.40 -10.78
C THR A 49 -1.66 -10.28 -9.55
N PRO A 50 -2.05 -11.36 -8.84
CA PRO A 50 -2.89 -11.22 -7.65
C PRO A 50 -2.25 -10.37 -6.54
N HIS A 51 -0.92 -10.41 -6.39
CA HIS A 51 -0.19 -9.53 -5.47
C HIS A 51 -0.23 -8.07 -5.92
N ILE A 52 0.00 -7.79 -7.21
CA ILE A 52 -0.05 -6.43 -7.77
C ILE A 52 -1.41 -5.79 -7.53
N VAL A 53 -2.50 -6.52 -7.83
CA VAL A 53 -3.87 -6.03 -7.62
C VAL A 53 -4.12 -5.68 -6.16
N LEU A 54 -3.71 -6.54 -5.22
CA LEU A 54 -3.86 -6.29 -3.78
C LEU A 54 -3.07 -5.07 -3.31
N VAL A 55 -1.82 -4.91 -3.76
CA VAL A 55 -0.96 -3.79 -3.39
C VAL A 55 -1.49 -2.47 -3.98
N VAL A 56 -1.99 -2.47 -5.21
CA VAL A 56 -2.60 -1.29 -5.84
C VAL A 56 -3.88 -0.88 -5.09
N LEU A 57 -4.75 -1.84 -4.77
CA LEU A 57 -5.93 -1.58 -3.95
C LEU A 57 -5.52 -1.05 -2.56
N ALA A 58 -4.52 -1.65 -1.92
CA ALA A 58 -3.98 -1.18 -0.64
C ALA A 58 -3.51 0.28 -0.75
N ALA A 59 -2.80 0.64 -1.82
CA ALA A 59 -2.31 1.99 -2.07
C ALA A 59 -3.46 2.99 -2.25
N ILE A 60 -4.51 2.63 -3.02
CA ILE A 60 -5.71 3.47 -3.18
C ILE A 60 -6.37 3.70 -1.81
N PHE A 61 -6.62 2.65 -1.04
CA PHE A 61 -7.19 2.76 0.30
C PHE A 61 -6.29 3.56 1.25
N ASN A 62 -4.97 3.46 1.11
CA ASN A 62 -4.00 4.21 1.92
C ASN A 62 -4.09 5.72 1.60
N VAL A 63 -4.16 6.10 0.33
CA VAL A 63 -4.39 7.48 -0.11
C VAL A 63 -5.74 7.99 0.42
N LEU A 64 -6.81 7.22 0.26
CA LEU A 64 -8.13 7.59 0.80
C LEU A 64 -8.07 7.78 2.32
N SER A 65 -7.32 6.94 3.04
CA SER A 65 -7.12 7.06 4.47
C SER A 65 -6.35 8.31 4.86
N ALA A 66 -5.36 8.72 4.05
CA ALA A 66 -4.57 9.93 4.26
C ALA A 66 -5.42 11.20 4.06
N PHE A 67 -6.32 11.20 3.08
CA PHE A 67 -7.20 12.34 2.80
C PHE A 67 -8.38 12.43 3.76
N GLN A 68 -9.08 11.31 4.02
CA GLN A 68 -10.27 11.31 4.87
C GLN A 68 -9.97 11.17 6.36
N SER A 69 -8.74 10.80 6.76
CA SER A 69 -8.36 10.55 8.17
C SER A 69 -9.33 9.61 8.91
N LYS A 70 -10.06 8.77 8.17
CA LYS A 70 -11.03 7.81 8.70
C LYS A 70 -10.31 6.50 9.02
N ARG A 71 -10.45 6.07 10.27
CA ARG A 71 -9.75 4.90 10.83
C ARG A 71 -10.00 3.60 10.04
N GLY A 72 -11.22 3.40 9.52
CA GLY A 72 -11.57 2.20 8.75
C GLY A 72 -10.72 2.02 7.48
N PHE A 73 -10.48 3.08 6.72
CA PHE A 73 -9.71 3.00 5.47
C PHE A 73 -8.22 2.72 5.73
N ALA A 74 -7.67 3.24 6.83
CA ALA A 74 -6.28 2.95 7.22
C ALA A 74 -6.11 1.49 7.65
N LEU A 75 -7.10 0.91 8.35
CA LEU A 75 -7.06 -0.50 8.74
C LEU A 75 -7.19 -1.42 7.53
N THR A 76 -8.14 -1.13 6.62
CA THR A 76 -8.30 -1.89 5.37
C THR A 76 -7.02 -1.88 4.53
N SER A 77 -6.42 -0.72 4.27
CA SER A 77 -5.16 -0.64 3.50
C SER A 77 -4.03 -1.41 4.16
N ALA A 78 -3.87 -1.33 5.48
CA ALA A 78 -2.87 -2.09 6.21
C ALA A 78 -3.07 -3.61 6.07
N ILE A 79 -4.31 -4.09 6.20
CA ILE A 79 -4.65 -5.51 6.02
C ILE A 79 -4.38 -5.94 4.58
N LEU A 80 -4.77 -5.15 3.57
CA LEU A 80 -4.50 -5.48 2.17
C LEU A 80 -3.00 -5.56 1.86
N TYR A 81 -2.16 -4.70 2.47
CA TYR A 81 -0.71 -4.85 2.36
C TYR A 81 -0.22 -6.16 2.98
N VAL A 82 -0.73 -6.54 4.15
CA VAL A 82 -0.37 -7.82 4.79
C VAL A 82 -0.79 -9.01 3.93
N VAL A 83 -2.02 -9.03 3.41
CA VAL A 83 -2.51 -10.10 2.53
C VAL A 83 -1.69 -10.14 1.24
N GLY A 84 -1.37 -8.98 0.64
CA GLY A 84 -0.48 -8.88 -0.51
C GLY A 84 0.89 -9.50 -0.22
N ALA A 85 1.50 -9.21 0.93
CA ALA A 85 2.77 -9.79 1.34
C ALA A 85 2.73 -11.32 1.47
N ILE A 86 1.61 -11.90 1.92
CA ILE A 86 1.44 -13.35 2.07
C ILE A 86 1.27 -14.03 0.71
N VAL A 87 0.48 -13.44 -0.20
CA VAL A 87 0.21 -14.00 -1.54
C VAL A 87 1.49 -14.12 -2.36
N PHE A 88 2.47 -13.22 -2.14
CA PHE A 88 3.74 -13.28 -2.84
C PHE A 88 4.92 -12.90 -1.92
N ILE A 89 5.38 -13.90 -1.17
CA ILE A 89 6.46 -13.82 -0.18
C ILE A 89 7.75 -13.16 -0.72
N PRO A 90 8.21 -13.39 -1.98
CA PRO A 90 9.44 -12.79 -2.48
C PRO A 90 9.44 -11.25 -2.39
N TYR A 91 8.28 -10.62 -2.58
CA TYR A 91 8.13 -9.16 -2.51
C TYR A 91 7.63 -8.65 -1.16
N ALA A 92 7.44 -9.54 -0.18
CA ALA A 92 7.00 -9.18 1.17
C ALA A 92 7.97 -8.18 1.85
N VAL A 93 9.27 -8.27 1.55
CA VAL A 93 10.30 -7.37 2.11
C VAL A 93 10.03 -5.89 1.83
N PHE A 94 9.41 -5.58 0.69
CA PHE A 94 9.02 -4.20 0.35
C PHE A 94 7.66 -3.81 0.93
N VAL A 95 6.74 -4.78 1.06
CA VAL A 95 5.37 -4.53 1.52
C VAL A 95 5.27 -4.44 3.04
N ILE A 96 6.08 -5.19 3.79
CA ILE A 96 6.13 -5.17 5.27
C ILE A 96 6.39 -3.76 5.83
N PRO A 97 7.42 -3.01 5.42
CA PRO A 97 7.64 -1.67 5.95
C PRO A 97 6.48 -0.72 5.64
N MET A 98 5.83 -0.83 4.47
CA MET A 98 4.63 -0.06 4.13
C MET A 98 3.44 -0.44 5.01
N ALA A 99 3.24 -1.72 5.28
CA ALA A 99 2.21 -2.21 6.18
C ALA A 99 2.41 -1.65 7.59
N ILE A 100 3.63 -1.70 8.12
CA ILE A 100 3.98 -1.14 9.43
C ILE A 100 3.73 0.38 9.46
N LEU A 101 4.16 1.12 8.44
CA LEU A 101 3.96 2.57 8.36
C LEU A 101 2.47 2.94 8.35
N THR A 102 1.66 2.16 7.63
CA THR A 102 0.20 2.32 7.59
C THR A 102 -0.44 1.97 8.94
N PHE A 103 0.05 0.94 9.63
CA PHE A 103 -0.38 0.57 10.99
C PHE A 103 -0.05 1.68 12.02
N ILE A 104 1.14 2.27 11.94
CA ILE A 104 1.54 3.41 12.77
C ILE A 104 0.65 4.63 12.46
N GLY A 105 0.33 4.86 11.18
CA GLY A 105 -0.62 5.88 10.75
C GLY A 105 -2.01 5.71 11.39
N TYR A 106 -2.51 4.48 11.40
CA TYR A 106 -3.76 4.10 12.08
C TYR A 106 -3.69 4.36 13.60
N ALA A 107 -2.62 3.96 14.28
CA ALA A 107 -2.44 4.20 15.71
C ALA A 107 -2.41 5.70 16.06
N LYS A 108 -1.80 6.53 15.20
CA LYS A 108 -1.79 7.99 15.39
C LYS A 108 -3.15 8.65 15.16
N LEU A 109 -4.00 8.12 14.26
CA LEU A 109 -5.39 8.56 14.11
C LEU A 109 -6.23 8.24 15.37
N LYS A 110 -5.87 7.21 16.15
CA LYS A 110 -6.49 6.97 17.47
C LYS A 110 -6.20 8.13 18.42
N LYS A 111 -4.92 8.55 18.49
CA LYS A 111 -4.44 9.59 19.41
C LYS A 111 -4.97 10.99 19.08
N SER A 112 -5.11 11.34 17.79
CA SER A 112 -5.58 12.68 17.38
C SER A 112 -7.05 12.95 17.69
N VAL A 113 -7.93 11.95 17.56
CA VAL A 113 -9.36 12.08 17.91
C VAL A 113 -9.54 12.19 19.43
N VAL A 114 -8.76 11.44 20.21
CA VAL A 114 -8.79 11.52 21.68
C VAL A 114 -8.35 12.91 22.14
N GLN A 115 -7.26 13.45 21.58
CA GLN A 115 -6.77 14.80 21.91
C GLN A 115 -7.76 15.91 21.54
N SER A 116 -8.49 15.77 20.42
CA SER A 116 -9.52 16.72 20.00
C SER A 116 -10.67 16.79 21.01
N ASN A 117 -11.10 15.65 21.54
CA ASN A 117 -12.21 15.60 22.50
C ASN A 117 -11.84 16.22 23.86
N TYR A 118 -10.56 16.25 24.23
CA TYR A 118 -10.13 16.94 25.46
C TYR A 118 -10.13 18.47 25.30
N GLN A 119 -9.76 18.99 24.13
CA GLN A 119 -9.74 20.43 23.87
C GLN A 119 -11.16 21.03 23.78
N SER A 120 -12.17 20.23 23.39
CA SER A 120 -13.58 20.64 23.40
C SER A 120 -14.25 20.58 24.78
N GLN A 121 -13.53 20.11 25.81
CA GLN A 121 -14.01 20.07 27.20
C GLN A 121 -13.38 21.20 28.04
N GLU A 122 -12.46 21.99 27.45
CA GLU A 122 -11.82 23.16 28.06
C GLU A 122 -12.33 24.50 27.46
N GLU A 123 -13.24 24.45 26.48
CA GLU A 123 -14.04 25.58 25.97
C GLU A 123 -15.46 25.53 26.54
#